data_AF-A0A1V6F966-F1
#
_entry.id   AF-A0A1V6F966-F1
#
_cell.length_a   1.000
_cell.length_b   1.000
_cell.length_c   1.000
_cell.angle_alpha   90.00
_cell.angle_beta   90.00
_cell.angle_gamma   90.00
#
_symmetry.space_group_name_H-M   'P 1'
#
loop_
_entity.id
_entity.type
_entity.pdbx_description
1 polymer ?
#
loop_
_entity_poly.entity_id
_entity_poly.type
_entity_poly.pdbx_seq_one_letter_code
_entity_poly.pdbx_strand_id
1 'polypeptide(L)'
;MSTFIPLDMPSPSGEELKAARLAAGLSQVQAAELMGYSVQAGSRGGLQSRTWQAMESPSGDRNMQGPVFAMFLLLTGTHPVYQLIPRPAPQADPPESQA
;
A
#
# COMPACT_ATOMS: atom_id res chain seq x y z
N MET A 1 5.75 29.37 -0.03
CA MET A 1 6.20 28.26 0.85
C MET A 1 5.33 27.05 0.52
N SER A 2 5.92 25.92 0.18
CA SER A 2 5.14 24.69 -0.07
C SER A 2 4.58 24.18 1.25
N THR A 3 3.26 24.06 1.36
CA THR A 3 2.61 23.43 2.51
C THR A 3 2.76 21.92 2.37
N PHE A 4 3.55 21.30 3.24
CA PHE A 4 3.66 19.84 3.31
C PHE A 4 2.46 19.27 4.08
N ILE A 5 1.92 18.14 3.63
CA ILE A 5 0.84 17.44 4.34
C ILE A 5 1.50 16.55 5.41
N PRO A 6 1.24 16.77 6.72
CA PRO A 6 1.66 15.83 7.74
C PRO A 6 0.77 14.58 7.67
N LEU A 7 1.38 13.42 7.42
CA LEU A 7 0.72 12.12 7.57
C LEU A 7 1.24 11.45 8.85
N ASP A 8 0.32 11.03 9.71
CA ASP A 8 0.64 10.08 10.78
C ASP A 8 0.87 8.70 10.16
N MET A 9 1.98 8.07 10.51
CA MET A 9 2.47 6.84 9.87
C MET A 9 3.04 5.88 10.92
N PRO A 10 2.22 5.38 11.87
CA PRO A 10 2.66 4.40 12.84
C PRO A 10 2.93 3.06 12.15
N SER A 11 3.94 2.33 12.62
CA SER A 11 4.14 0.94 12.20
C SER A 11 3.03 0.06 12.80
N PRO A 12 2.33 -0.77 12.01
CA PRO A 12 1.29 -1.66 12.53
C PRO A 12 1.90 -2.87 13.24
N SER A 13 1.12 -3.46 14.14
CA SER A 13 1.29 -4.85 14.55
C SER A 13 0.96 -5.81 13.39
N GLY A 14 1.39 -7.06 13.51
CA GLY A 14 1.04 -8.09 12.52
C GLY A 14 -0.46 -8.35 12.41
N GLU A 15 -1.20 -8.22 13.52
CA GLU A 15 -2.66 -8.36 13.54
C GLU A 15 -3.35 -7.21 12.81
N GLU A 16 -2.91 -5.96 13.03
CA GLU A 16 -3.43 -4.78 12.33
C GLU A 16 -3.13 -4.83 10.83
N LEU A 17 -1.91 -5.24 10.44
CA LEU A 17 -1.56 -5.43 9.02
C LEU A 17 -2.47 -6.48 8.36
N LYS A 18 -2.68 -7.61 9.05
CA LYS A 18 -3.57 -8.67 8.58
C LYS A 18 -5.02 -8.20 8.46
N ALA A 19 -5.51 -7.44 9.44
CA ALA A 19 -6.86 -6.89 9.42
C ALA A 19 -7.04 -5.91 8.25
N ALA A 20 -6.09 -4.99 8.04
CA ALA A 20 -6.11 -4.05 6.93
C ALA A 20 -6.10 -4.77 5.57
N ARG A 21 -5.27 -5.82 5.42
CA ARG A 21 -5.24 -6.63 4.20
C ARG A 21 -6.58 -7.31 3.93
N LEU A 22 -7.18 -7.91 4.95
CA LEU A 22 -8.48 -8.58 4.82
C LEU A 22 -9.60 -7.57 4.50
N ALA A 23 -9.57 -6.38 5.10
CA ALA A 23 -10.51 -5.29 4.79
C ALA A 23 -10.40 -4.83 3.32
N ALA A 24 -9.19 -4.84 2.77
CA ALA A 24 -8.93 -4.57 1.35
C ALA A 24 -9.31 -5.74 0.41
N GLY A 25 -9.75 -6.89 0.94
CA GLY A 25 -10.12 -8.06 0.15
C GLY A 25 -8.95 -8.79 -0.50
N LEU A 26 -7.72 -8.61 0.00
CA LEU A 26 -6.51 -9.15 -0.62
C LEU A 26 -6.02 -10.44 0.05
N SER A 27 -5.51 -11.37 -0.74
CA SER A 27 -4.64 -12.45 -0.25
C SER A 27 -3.24 -11.91 0.10
N GLN A 28 -2.46 -12.66 0.89
CA GLN A 28 -1.07 -12.28 1.21
C GLN A 28 -0.21 -12.10 -0.05
N VAL A 29 -0.45 -12.91 -1.09
CA VAL A 29 0.26 -12.81 -2.37
C VAL A 29 -0.09 -11.52 -3.10
N GLN A 30 -1.39 -11.22 -3.25
CA GLN A 30 -1.82 -9.99 -3.93
C GLN A 30 -1.34 -8.72 -3.20
N ALA A 31 -1.34 -8.73 -1.87
CA ALA A 31 -0.84 -7.62 -1.09
C ALA A 31 0.69 -7.46 -1.23
N ALA A 32 1.42 -8.59 -1.28
CA ALA A 32 2.85 -8.58 -1.55
C ALA A 32 3.16 -8.02 -2.95
N GLU A 33 2.45 -8.46 -3.99
CA GLU A 33 2.60 -7.96 -5.36
C GLU A 33 2.29 -6.46 -5.46
N LEU A 34 1.19 -6.01 -4.85
CA LEU A 34 0.82 -4.59 -4.79
C LEU A 34 1.94 -3.72 -4.21
N MET A 35 2.60 -4.23 -3.17
CA MET A 35 3.65 -3.50 -2.46
C MET A 35 5.07 -3.82 -2.95
N GLY A 36 5.21 -4.62 -4.02
CA GLY A 36 6.51 -4.98 -4.60
C GLY A 36 7.37 -5.94 -3.78
N TYR A 37 6.78 -6.69 -2.85
CA TYR A 37 7.48 -7.76 -2.12
C TYR A 37 7.60 -9.03 -2.97
N SER A 38 8.65 -9.82 -2.71
CA SER A 38 8.88 -11.05 -3.45
C SER A 38 7.78 -12.10 -3.23
N VAL A 39 7.41 -12.76 -4.33
CA VAL A 39 6.50 -13.90 -4.38
C VAL A 39 7.23 -15.09 -4.99
N GLN A 40 7.08 -16.25 -4.39
CA GLN A 40 7.78 -17.48 -4.77
C GLN A 40 6.83 -18.67 -4.73
N ALA A 41 7.19 -19.76 -5.43
CA ALA A 41 6.47 -21.02 -5.32
C ALA A 41 6.53 -21.54 -3.88
N GLY A 42 5.38 -21.91 -3.36
CA GLY A 42 5.18 -22.49 -2.04
C GLY A 42 5.22 -24.00 -2.04
N SER A 43 5.36 -24.58 -0.85
CA SER A 43 5.56 -26.02 -0.66
C SER A 43 4.41 -26.90 -1.16
N ARG A 44 3.21 -26.34 -1.35
CA ARG A 44 2.00 -27.03 -1.79
C ARG A 44 1.56 -26.65 -3.21
N GLY A 45 2.46 -26.11 -4.03
CA GLY A 45 2.19 -25.80 -5.43
C GLY A 45 1.45 -24.48 -5.70
N GLY A 46 1.18 -23.67 -4.68
CA GLY A 46 0.66 -22.29 -4.82
C GLY A 46 1.75 -21.23 -4.65
N LEU A 47 1.44 -19.96 -4.91
CA LEU A 47 2.36 -18.84 -4.65
C LEU A 47 2.31 -18.42 -3.17
N GLN A 48 3.43 -17.90 -2.66
CA GLN A 48 3.54 -17.33 -1.33
C GLN A 48 4.52 -16.16 -1.28
N SER A 49 4.30 -15.22 -0.35
CA SER A 49 5.31 -14.23 0.05
C SER A 49 5.75 -14.50 1.48
N ARG A 50 6.99 -14.98 1.67
CA ARG A 50 7.55 -15.23 3.01
C ARG A 50 7.71 -13.93 3.80
N THR A 51 8.05 -12.84 3.13
CA THR A 51 8.20 -11.52 3.76
C THR A 51 6.87 -11.02 4.30
N TRP A 52 5.81 -11.06 3.48
CA TRP A 52 4.47 -10.66 3.93
C TRP A 52 3.97 -11.53 5.07
N GLN A 53 4.10 -12.86 4.94
CA GLN A 53 3.70 -13.80 5.97
C GLN A 53 4.43 -13.54 7.30
N ALA A 54 5.73 -13.23 7.26
CA ALA A 54 6.50 -12.91 8.46
C ALA A 54 6.01 -11.61 9.14
N MET A 55 5.59 -10.61 8.36
CA MET A 55 5.06 -9.35 8.90
C MET A 55 3.69 -9.48 9.55
N GLU A 56 2.87 -10.44 9.12
CA GLU A 56 1.58 -10.75 9.76
C GLU A 56 1.70 -11.74 10.93
N SER A 57 2.90 -12.23 11.22
CA SER A 57 3.11 -13.21 12.29
C SER A 57 2.99 -12.54 13.66
N PRO A 58 2.12 -13.01 14.57
CA PRO A 58 1.95 -12.42 15.90
C PRO A 58 3.21 -12.48 16.77
N SER A 59 4.08 -13.44 16.49
CA SER A 59 5.30 -13.75 17.25
C SER A 59 6.59 -13.30 16.53
N GLY A 60 6.49 -12.51 15.47
CA GLY A 60 7.64 -12.02 14.72
C GLY A 60 8.07 -10.61 15.14
N ASP A 61 9.38 -10.36 15.20
CA ASP A 61 9.96 -9.02 15.41
C ASP A 61 9.94 -8.14 14.14
N ARG A 62 9.34 -8.64 13.04
CA ARG A 62 9.33 -7.95 11.76
C ARG A 62 7.99 -7.28 11.56
N ASN A 63 7.93 -5.97 11.78
CA ASN A 63 6.75 -5.18 11.45
C ASN A 63 6.94 -4.46 10.10
N MET A 64 5.83 -4.22 9.42
CA MET A 64 5.84 -3.29 8.29
C MET A 64 6.21 -1.90 8.80
N GLN A 65 7.05 -1.18 8.07
CA GLN A 65 7.39 0.20 8.43
C GLN A 65 6.18 1.09 8.23
N GLY A 66 5.92 2.00 9.19
CA GLY A 66 4.75 2.87 9.16
C GLY A 66 4.50 3.63 7.85
N PRO A 67 5.52 4.24 7.21
CA PRO A 67 5.32 4.88 5.90
C PRO A 67 4.89 3.91 4.79
N VAL A 68 5.38 2.67 4.82
CA VAL A 68 5.00 1.62 3.86
C VAL A 68 3.56 1.17 4.13
N PHE A 69 3.18 1.05 5.40
CA PHE A 69 1.80 0.72 5.78
C PHE A 69 0.82 1.83 5.38
N ALA A 70 1.16 3.10 5.60
CA ALA A 70 0.33 4.22 5.17
C ALA A 70 0.12 4.20 3.65
N MET A 71 1.15 3.90 2.86
CA MET A 71 1.02 3.74 1.41
C MET A 71 0.14 2.53 1.05
N PHE A 72 0.25 1.41 1.76
CA PHE A 72 -0.64 0.26 1.57
C PHE A 72 -2.11 0.64 1.81
N LEU A 73 -2.40 1.37 2.88
CA LEU A 73 -3.75 1.87 3.18
C LEU A 73 -4.25 2.83 2.09
N LEU A 74 -3.38 3.71 1.60
CA LEU A 74 -3.70 4.67 0.53
C LEU A 74 -4.00 3.97 -0.81
N LEU A 75 -3.19 2.98 -1.19
CA LEU A 75 -3.36 2.19 -2.43
C LEU A 75 -4.61 1.31 -2.39
N THR A 76 -5.02 0.87 -1.20
CA THR A 76 -6.22 0.06 -1.00
C THR A 76 -7.47 0.90 -0.72
N GLY A 77 -7.35 2.23 -0.61
CA GLY A 77 -8.46 3.12 -0.27
C GLY A 77 -8.98 2.96 1.16
N THR A 78 -8.18 2.35 2.06
CA THR A 78 -8.55 2.07 3.45
C THR A 78 -7.92 3.05 4.45
N HIS A 79 -7.15 4.03 3.98
CA HIS A 79 -6.54 5.02 4.86
C HIS A 79 -7.62 5.90 5.52
N PRO A 80 -7.57 6.12 6.85
CA PRO A 80 -8.69 6.70 7.60
C PRO A 80 -9.00 8.17 7.27
N VAL A 81 -8.00 8.93 6.83
CA VAL A 81 -8.11 10.40 6.65
C VAL A 81 -7.87 10.86 5.20
N TYR A 82 -7.20 10.05 4.39
CA TYR A 82 -6.66 10.47 3.10
C TYR A 82 -6.95 9.40 2.05
N GLN A 83 -7.01 9.80 0.79
CA GLN A 83 -7.15 8.90 -0.35
C GLN A 83 -6.26 9.38 -1.49
N LEU A 84 -5.78 8.46 -2.33
CA LEU A 84 -5.07 8.83 -3.54
C LEU A 84 -6.07 9.28 -4.61
N ILE A 85 -5.78 10.43 -5.22
CA ILE A 85 -6.49 10.92 -6.39
C ILE A 85 -5.50 11.05 -7.56
N PRO A 86 -5.89 10.68 -8.79
CA PRO A 86 -5.06 10.93 -9.96
C PRO A 86 -4.73 12.42 -10.07
N ARG A 87 -3.50 12.73 -10.49
CA ARG A 87 -3.16 14.10 -10.83
C ARG A 87 -4.02 14.54 -12.02
N PRO A 88 -4.61 15.75 -12.01
CA PRO A 88 -5.26 16.29 -13.20
C PRO A 88 -4.30 16.26 -14.39
N ALA A 89 -4.81 15.88 -15.56
CA ALA A 89 -4.03 16.00 -16.80
C ALA A 89 -3.61 17.47 -16.99
N PRO A 90 -2.41 17.74 -17.53
CA PRO A 90 -2.05 19.10 -17.93
C PRO A 90 -3.14 19.64 -18.85
N GLN A 91 -3.71 20.79 -18.51
CA GLN A 91 -4.69 21.44 -19.36
C GLN A 91 -3.98 21.82 -20.66
N ALA A 92 -4.43 21.28 -21.80
CA ALA A 92 -3.86 21.63 -23.09
C ALA A 92 -4.08 23.13 -23.31
N ASP A 93 -3.02 23.84 -23.71
CA ASP A 93 -3.12 25.26 -24.05
C ASP A 93 -4.19 25.44 -25.14
N PRO A 94 -5.07 26.44 -25.03
CA PRO A 94 -6.06 26.71 -26.06
C PRO A 94 -5.33 26.97 -27.39
N PRO A 95 -5.88 26.50 -28.53
CA PRO A 95 -5.24 26.71 -29.82
C PRO A 95 -5.05 28.22 -30.04
N GLU A 96 -3.81 28.64 -30.31
CA GLU A 96 -3.51 30.01 -30.73
C GLU A 96 -4.45 30.36 -31.89
N SER A 97 -5.29 31.37 -31.67
CA SER A 97 -6.09 31.96 -32.74
C SER A 97 -5.14 32.55 -33.77
N GLN A 98 -4.95 31.85 -34.88
CA GLN A 98 -4.31 32.40 -36.06
C GLN A 98 -5.21 33.53 -36.58
N ALA A 99 -4.74 34.76 -36.42
CA ALA A 99 -5.32 35.97 -36.99
C ALA A 99 -4.75 36.22 -38.40
#